data_AF-A0A183CCK3-F1
#
_entry.id   AF-A0A183CCK3-F1
#
_cell.length_a   1.000
_cell.length_b   1.000
_cell.length_c   1.000
_cell.angle_alpha   90.00
_cell.angle_beta   90.00
_cell.angle_gamma   90.00
#
_symmetry.space_group_name_H-M   'P 1'
#
loop_
_entity.id
_entity.type
_entity.pdbx_description
1 polymer ?
#
loop_
_entity_poly.entity_id
_entity_poly.type
_entity_poly.pdbx_seq_one_letter_code
_entity_poly.pdbx_strand_id
1 'polypeptide(L)'
;MAANRQTQYKNIGKDVEALHKNRTEQLVSIRKKKRDDIMSKRRNIPAQDANEDASTSNASGVAVVYDRSNLQKIVLQAQSTDPEVQMLAVTQARKLLSSGHNMPIDDLISSGILPIFVNCLQSANATLQFEAAWALTNIASGTSDQTYAVVQADAVPPFLKLLESPNMNVCEQAMWALGNIIGDGPNFRDYCIELGIVQPLLKFVASDIPLNFLRNVTWVMANLCQFTLPPNLQIVQMLLPMLVVLIQNQDTDILVGTVRALSYLTDGGNDQIQLVINSAVVQYLVPLLGHPEVKVQIGAMRAVGNIVTGTKELRAYQNTQQQTIDDLTEKLRVSNDQLLLKHQELEKQSNAHKKLIEEMKKQRDKLAEIEHKNNKLEKYQKQQQQNIVDLQKTVATLREIGPNRWNSAACHDKLALSEPDQLIAQHNGERGGWGSVRAEKPLLENPYFEVQILEKKGNVLIGLATKQMPLGIHVGRNKGTYGYSASGRFYGHEVAGCSHTANGQLPFIDLPPFGVGDVIGCGVNLATRQIIYTKNGRRFDTDGLLINSAAAELFPCVSLNMPGKIEANFGPNFKFNIAG
;
A
#
# COMPACT_ATOMS: atom_id res chain seq x y z
N MET A 1 -44.90 -20.95 -4.28
CA MET A 1 -44.86 -20.66 -5.73
C MET A 1 -43.97 -19.44 -6.02
N ALA A 2 -42.64 -19.58 -6.00
CA ALA A 2 -41.74 -18.49 -6.42
C ALA A 2 -40.32 -18.95 -6.85
N ALA A 3 -40.06 -20.24 -7.08
CA ALA A 3 -38.71 -20.74 -7.38
C ALA A 3 -38.48 -21.16 -8.84
N ASN A 4 -39.48 -21.03 -9.72
CA ASN A 4 -39.43 -21.57 -11.10
C ASN A 4 -39.53 -20.51 -12.21
N ARG A 5 -39.23 -19.24 -11.91
CA ARG A 5 -39.16 -18.17 -12.95
C ARG A 5 -37.73 -17.69 -13.27
N GLN A 6 -36.72 -18.07 -12.50
CA GLN A 6 -35.33 -17.65 -12.75
C GLN A 6 -34.63 -18.49 -13.84
N THR A 7 -35.14 -19.67 -14.18
CA THR A 7 -34.57 -20.54 -15.23
C THR A 7 -34.98 -20.16 -16.65
N GLN A 8 -35.82 -19.13 -16.85
CA GLN A 8 -36.27 -18.68 -18.18
C GLN A 8 -35.41 -17.58 -18.81
N TYR A 9 -34.40 -17.05 -18.12
CA TYR A 9 -33.48 -16.07 -18.70
C TYR A 9 -32.22 -16.78 -19.23
N LYS A 10 -32.13 -16.94 -20.56
CA LYS A 10 -31.10 -17.70 -21.31
C LYS A 10 -29.62 -17.35 -21.03
N ASN A 11 -29.35 -16.31 -20.23
CA ASN A 11 -28.02 -15.71 -20.06
C ASN A 11 -27.58 -15.52 -18.59
N ILE A 12 -28.31 -15.99 -17.58
CA ILE A 12 -27.86 -15.86 -16.18
C ILE A 12 -26.69 -16.84 -15.95
N GLY A 13 -25.52 -16.31 -15.58
CA GLY A 13 -24.32 -17.08 -15.23
C GLY A 13 -23.34 -17.34 -16.39
N LYS A 14 -23.59 -16.83 -17.60
CA LYS A 14 -22.63 -16.88 -18.70
C LYS A 14 -21.81 -15.59 -18.72
N ASP A 15 -20.50 -15.74 -18.67
CA ASP A 15 -19.55 -14.64 -18.82
C ASP A 15 -19.85 -13.84 -20.09
N VAL A 16 -19.93 -12.52 -19.93
CA VAL A 16 -20.32 -11.57 -20.99
C VAL A 16 -19.30 -11.63 -22.13
N GLU A 17 -18.02 -11.81 -21.82
CA GLU A 17 -16.96 -11.96 -22.82
C GLU A 17 -17.10 -13.24 -23.63
N ALA A 18 -17.44 -14.37 -23.00
CA ALA A 18 -17.69 -15.63 -23.67
C ALA A 18 -18.90 -15.57 -24.62
N LEU A 19 -19.97 -14.86 -24.24
CA LEU A 19 -21.15 -14.64 -25.08
C LEU A 19 -20.82 -13.74 -26.29
N HIS A 20 -20.05 -12.68 -26.08
CA HIS A 20 -19.58 -11.81 -27.17
C HIS A 20 -18.68 -12.57 -28.15
N LYS A 21 -17.76 -13.39 -27.65
CA LYS A 21 -16.90 -14.25 -28.48
C LYS A 21 -17.72 -15.23 -29.31
N ASN A 22 -18.66 -15.96 -28.71
CA ASN A 22 -19.52 -16.93 -29.41
C ASN A 22 -20.42 -16.24 -30.45
N ARG A 23 -21.01 -15.09 -30.14
CA ARG A 23 -21.78 -14.31 -31.13
C ARG A 23 -20.91 -13.85 -32.30
N THR A 24 -19.68 -13.43 -32.03
CA THR A 24 -18.72 -13.02 -33.06
C THR A 24 -18.32 -14.20 -33.93
N GLU A 25 -18.00 -15.36 -33.34
CA GLU A 25 -17.69 -16.61 -34.04
C GLU A 25 -18.86 -17.09 -34.90
N GLN A 26 -20.10 -17.03 -34.38
CA GLN A 26 -21.31 -17.38 -35.14
C GLN A 26 -21.53 -16.43 -36.33
N LEU A 27 -21.37 -15.12 -36.13
CA LEU A 27 -21.49 -14.15 -37.23
C LEU A 27 -20.39 -14.35 -38.29
N VAL A 28 -19.16 -14.67 -37.88
CA VAL A 28 -18.06 -15.00 -38.79
C VAL A 28 -18.39 -16.28 -39.58
N SER A 29 -18.92 -17.32 -38.92
CA SER A 29 -19.33 -18.57 -39.56
C SER A 29 -20.46 -18.36 -40.58
N ILE A 30 -21.48 -17.57 -40.24
CA ILE A 30 -22.58 -17.22 -41.16
C ILE A 30 -22.05 -16.44 -42.38
N ARG A 31 -21.14 -15.48 -42.17
CA ARG A 31 -20.52 -14.73 -43.28
C ARG A 31 -19.64 -15.63 -44.16
N LYS A 32 -18.88 -16.55 -43.55
CA LYS A 32 -18.08 -17.56 -44.26
C LYS A 32 -18.99 -18.42 -45.15
N LYS A 33 -20.05 -19.00 -44.56
CA LYS A 33 -21.03 -19.80 -45.30
C LYS A 33 -21.67 -19.03 -46.45
N LYS A 34 -22.18 -17.82 -46.20
CA LYS A 34 -22.78 -16.98 -47.24
C LYS A 34 -21.80 -16.65 -48.38
N ARG A 35 -20.54 -16.39 -48.07
CA ARG A 35 -19.51 -16.12 -49.09
C ARG A 35 -19.21 -17.38 -49.90
N ASP A 36 -19.10 -18.52 -49.22
CA ASP A 36 -18.86 -19.83 -49.82
C ASP A 36 -20.01 -20.24 -50.76
N ASP A 37 -21.27 -20.00 -50.36
CA ASP A 37 -22.47 -20.25 -51.18
C ASP A 37 -22.50 -19.41 -52.46
N ILE A 38 -22.06 -18.14 -52.40
CA ILE A 38 -21.98 -17.26 -53.58
C ILE A 38 -20.91 -17.75 -54.57
N MET A 39 -19.86 -18.42 -54.08
CA MET A 39 -18.73 -18.88 -54.91
C MET A 39 -18.93 -20.31 -55.46
N SER A 40 -19.85 -21.09 -54.91
CA SER A 40 -20.06 -22.51 -55.25
C SER A 40 -21.04 -22.72 -56.40
N LYS A 41 -21.90 -21.75 -56.72
CA LYS A 41 -22.80 -21.78 -57.89
C LYS A 41 -22.56 -20.58 -58.82
N ARG A 42 -22.62 -20.80 -60.13
CA ARG A 42 -22.45 -19.79 -61.18
C ARG A 42 -23.53 -19.93 -62.25
N ARG A 43 -24.20 -18.83 -62.62
CA ARG A 43 -25.08 -18.76 -63.80
C ARG A 43 -24.26 -18.57 -65.07
N ASN A 44 -24.71 -19.16 -66.17
CA ASN A 44 -24.15 -18.89 -67.48
C ASN A 44 -25.00 -17.84 -68.21
N ILE A 45 -24.56 -16.57 -68.20
CA ILE A 45 -25.24 -15.43 -68.83
C ILE A 45 -24.36 -14.95 -70.00
N PRO A 46 -24.86 -14.93 -71.25
CA PRO A 46 -24.12 -14.38 -72.38
C PRO A 46 -23.87 -12.87 -72.21
N ALA A 47 -22.69 -12.39 -72.62
CA ALA A 47 -22.33 -10.97 -72.53
C ALA A 47 -23.26 -10.01 -73.31
N GLN A 48 -24.01 -10.51 -74.30
CA GLN A 48 -24.98 -9.73 -75.07
C GLN A 48 -26.27 -9.44 -74.28
N ASP A 49 -26.69 -10.35 -73.40
CA ASP A 49 -27.93 -10.21 -72.60
C ASP A 49 -27.70 -9.40 -71.31
N ALA A 50 -26.45 -9.04 -70.99
CA ALA A 50 -26.10 -8.25 -69.81
C ALA A 50 -26.34 -6.73 -69.97
N ASN A 51 -26.54 -6.25 -71.20
CA ASN A 51 -26.61 -4.81 -71.51
C ASN A 51 -28.04 -4.24 -71.60
N GLU A 52 -29.09 -5.05 -71.50
CA GLU A 52 -30.48 -4.56 -71.59
C GLU A 52 -31.04 -4.06 -70.24
N ASP A 53 -30.39 -4.35 -69.11
CA ASP A 53 -30.97 -4.14 -67.76
C ASP A 53 -30.57 -2.81 -67.07
N ALA A 54 -29.94 -1.86 -67.77
CA ALA A 54 -29.53 -0.58 -67.15
C ALA A 54 -30.65 0.48 -67.07
N SER A 55 -31.86 0.23 -67.60
CA SER A 55 -32.85 1.30 -67.85
C SER A 55 -34.28 1.06 -67.35
N THR A 56 -34.52 0.19 -66.37
CA THR A 56 -35.83 0.16 -65.66
C THR A 56 -35.72 -0.19 -64.17
N SER A 57 -35.18 0.74 -63.38
CA SER A 57 -35.30 0.74 -61.92
C SER A 57 -36.63 1.34 -61.48
N ASN A 58 -37.71 0.55 -61.53
CA ASN A 58 -38.93 0.85 -60.77
C ASN A 58 -39.16 -0.22 -59.71
N ALA A 59 -38.90 0.19 -58.46
CA ALA A 59 -39.21 -0.54 -57.25
C ALA A 59 -40.72 -0.70 -57.10
N SER A 60 -41.22 -1.91 -57.30
CA SER A 60 -42.56 -2.36 -56.86
C SER A 60 -42.50 -3.87 -56.70
N GLY A 61 -42.62 -4.37 -55.48
CA GLY A 61 -42.61 -5.79 -55.12
C GLY A 61 -43.87 -6.53 -55.57
N VAL A 62 -44.25 -6.41 -56.84
CA VAL A 62 -45.32 -7.19 -57.46
C VAL A 62 -44.68 -8.38 -58.15
N ALA A 63 -45.06 -9.59 -57.74
CA ALA A 63 -44.67 -10.81 -58.46
C ALA A 63 -45.16 -10.69 -59.90
N VAL A 64 -44.23 -10.60 -60.85
CA VAL A 64 -44.55 -10.64 -62.28
C VAL A 64 -45.07 -12.05 -62.57
N VAL A 65 -46.38 -12.16 -62.80
CA VAL A 65 -47.01 -13.42 -63.20
C VAL A 65 -46.67 -13.65 -64.66
N TYR A 66 -45.79 -14.61 -64.94
CA TYR A 66 -45.56 -15.06 -66.32
C TYR A 66 -46.84 -15.71 -66.86
N ASP A 67 -47.17 -15.43 -68.12
CA ASP A 67 -48.31 -16.04 -68.77
C ASP A 67 -48.13 -17.57 -68.86
N ARG A 68 -48.84 -18.30 -67.98
CA ARG A 68 -48.82 -19.76 -67.91
C ARG A 68 -49.18 -20.42 -69.24
N SER A 69 -49.98 -19.76 -70.08
CA SER A 69 -50.35 -20.29 -71.40
C SER A 69 -49.16 -20.32 -72.35
N ASN A 70 -48.29 -19.29 -72.28
CA ASN A 70 -47.06 -19.23 -73.07
C ASN A 70 -46.04 -20.28 -72.60
N LEU A 71 -45.90 -20.50 -71.28
CA LEU A 71 -45.03 -21.56 -70.74
C LEU A 71 -45.51 -22.95 -71.16
N GLN A 72 -46.81 -23.23 -71.10
CA GLN A 72 -47.38 -24.50 -71.57
C GLN A 72 -47.14 -24.70 -73.07
N LYS A 73 -47.25 -23.65 -73.88
CA LYS A 73 -46.95 -23.71 -75.31
C LYS A 73 -45.49 -24.10 -75.57
N ILE A 74 -44.55 -23.52 -74.83
CA ILE A 74 -43.11 -23.86 -74.94
C ILE A 74 -42.89 -25.33 -74.58
N VAL A 75 -43.50 -25.84 -73.50
CA VAL A 75 -43.39 -27.25 -73.11
C VAL A 75 -43.93 -28.17 -74.20
N LEU A 76 -45.11 -27.88 -74.74
CA LEU A 76 -45.72 -28.66 -75.83
C LEU A 76 -44.83 -28.67 -77.08
N GLN A 77 -44.27 -27.52 -77.45
CA GLN A 77 -43.36 -27.43 -78.61
C GLN A 77 -42.03 -28.14 -78.37
N ALA A 78 -41.51 -28.16 -77.13
CA ALA A 78 -40.29 -28.89 -76.77
C ALA A 78 -40.46 -30.42 -76.85
N GLN A 79 -41.70 -30.93 -76.75
CA GLN A 79 -42.02 -32.35 -76.98
C GLN A 79 -42.23 -32.70 -78.46
N SER A 80 -42.17 -31.73 -79.37
CA SER A 80 -42.37 -31.96 -80.80
C SER A 80 -41.35 -32.95 -81.35
N THR A 81 -41.78 -33.82 -82.27
CA THR A 81 -40.89 -34.70 -83.04
C THR A 81 -40.16 -33.96 -84.16
N ASP A 82 -40.59 -32.73 -84.48
CA ASP A 82 -39.91 -31.86 -85.43
C ASP A 82 -38.67 -31.21 -84.76
N PRO A 83 -37.44 -31.52 -85.25
CA PRO A 83 -36.21 -31.01 -84.66
C PRO A 83 -36.12 -29.48 -84.61
N GLU A 84 -36.67 -28.77 -85.60
CA GLU A 84 -36.63 -27.30 -85.65
C GLU A 84 -37.56 -26.69 -84.59
N VAL A 85 -38.76 -27.23 -84.46
CA VAL A 85 -39.74 -26.79 -83.44
C VAL A 85 -39.20 -27.08 -82.03
N GLN A 86 -38.62 -28.26 -81.82
CA GLN A 86 -38.01 -28.62 -80.55
C GLN A 86 -36.83 -27.70 -80.21
N MET A 87 -35.93 -27.45 -81.18
CA MET A 87 -34.78 -26.55 -81.01
C MET A 87 -35.22 -25.14 -80.61
N LEU A 88 -36.18 -24.57 -81.33
CA LEU A 88 -36.70 -23.23 -81.05
C LEU A 88 -37.32 -23.16 -79.65
N ALA A 89 -38.10 -24.16 -79.25
CA ALA A 89 -38.73 -24.21 -77.94
C ALA A 89 -37.71 -24.34 -76.80
N VAL A 90 -36.71 -25.22 -76.94
CA VAL A 90 -35.63 -25.38 -75.94
C VAL A 90 -34.80 -24.10 -75.83
N THR A 91 -34.47 -23.47 -76.96
CA THR A 91 -33.75 -22.19 -76.99
C THR A 91 -34.56 -21.08 -76.31
N GLN A 92 -35.87 -21.01 -76.58
CA GLN A 92 -36.77 -20.04 -75.95
C GLN A 92 -36.85 -20.26 -74.44
N ALA A 93 -36.97 -21.51 -73.99
CA ALA A 93 -36.97 -21.84 -72.57
C ALA A 93 -35.64 -21.47 -71.89
N ARG A 94 -34.50 -21.73 -72.53
CA ARG A 94 -33.19 -21.30 -72.04
C ARG A 94 -33.11 -19.78 -71.90
N LYS A 95 -33.56 -19.01 -72.89
CA LYS A 95 -33.53 -17.53 -72.84
C LYS A 95 -34.34 -16.99 -71.65
N LEU A 96 -35.50 -17.58 -71.35
CA LEU A 96 -36.28 -17.23 -70.15
C LEU A 96 -35.53 -17.50 -68.83
N LEU A 97 -34.61 -18.47 -68.84
CA LEU A 97 -33.76 -18.82 -67.70
C LEU A 97 -32.44 -18.02 -67.66
N SER A 98 -32.22 -17.10 -68.61
CA SER A 98 -31.01 -16.26 -68.69
C SER A 98 -31.28 -14.78 -68.36
N SER A 99 -32.55 -14.31 -68.35
CA SER A 99 -32.91 -12.91 -68.09
C SER A 99 -32.71 -12.52 -66.61
N GLY A 100 -32.01 -11.41 -66.36
CA GLY A 100 -31.39 -11.06 -65.07
C GLY A 100 -32.32 -10.80 -63.89
N HIS A 101 -33.58 -10.44 -64.11
CA HIS A 101 -34.57 -10.20 -63.06
C HIS A 101 -35.86 -11.00 -63.28
N ASN A 102 -36.29 -11.73 -62.23
CA ASN A 102 -37.57 -12.48 -62.13
C ASN A 102 -37.71 -13.77 -62.97
N MET A 103 -36.67 -14.59 -63.15
CA MET A 103 -36.78 -15.85 -63.91
C MET A 103 -37.89 -16.79 -63.39
N PRO A 104 -38.75 -17.35 -64.27
CA PRO A 104 -39.82 -18.29 -63.89
C PRO A 104 -39.28 -19.72 -63.68
N ILE A 105 -38.22 -19.89 -62.88
CA ILE A 105 -37.59 -21.20 -62.65
C ILE A 105 -38.62 -22.18 -62.07
N ASP A 106 -39.31 -21.79 -61.00
CA ASP A 106 -40.27 -22.67 -60.31
C ASP A 106 -41.51 -22.96 -61.18
N ASP A 107 -41.96 -21.99 -61.99
CA ASP A 107 -43.06 -22.19 -62.94
C ASP A 107 -42.65 -23.14 -64.09
N LEU A 108 -41.41 -23.04 -64.59
CA LEU A 108 -40.86 -23.96 -65.60
C LEU A 108 -40.66 -25.37 -65.04
N ILE A 109 -40.21 -25.51 -63.80
CA ILE A 109 -40.14 -26.81 -63.14
C ILE A 109 -41.54 -27.41 -63.01
N SER A 110 -42.50 -26.60 -62.56
CA SER A 110 -43.90 -27.01 -62.36
C SER A 110 -44.63 -27.35 -63.67
N SER A 111 -44.16 -26.86 -64.81
CA SER A 111 -44.74 -27.17 -66.13
C SER A 111 -44.32 -28.53 -66.69
N GLY A 112 -43.38 -29.23 -66.03
CA GLY A 112 -42.93 -30.56 -66.44
C GLY A 112 -41.86 -30.55 -67.53
N ILE A 113 -41.11 -29.45 -67.68
CA ILE A 113 -40.11 -29.32 -68.76
C ILE A 113 -38.82 -30.13 -68.51
N LEU A 114 -38.49 -30.45 -67.24
CA LEU A 114 -37.20 -31.08 -66.88
C LEU A 114 -36.94 -32.41 -67.60
N PRO A 115 -37.89 -33.39 -67.62
CA PRO A 115 -37.67 -34.64 -68.33
C PRO A 115 -37.45 -34.46 -69.84
N ILE A 116 -38.03 -33.41 -70.43
CA ILE A 116 -37.83 -33.08 -71.84
C ILE A 116 -36.40 -32.61 -72.07
N PHE A 117 -35.89 -31.70 -71.24
CA PHE A 117 -34.49 -31.28 -71.32
C PHE A 117 -33.52 -32.45 -71.13
N VAL A 118 -33.80 -33.34 -70.18
CA VAL A 118 -32.97 -34.54 -69.94
C VAL A 118 -32.97 -35.48 -71.15
N ASN A 119 -34.11 -35.64 -71.83
CA ASN A 119 -34.17 -36.39 -73.08
C ASN A 119 -33.38 -35.69 -74.21
N CYS A 120 -33.46 -34.36 -74.30
CA CYS A 120 -32.68 -33.58 -75.27
C CYS A 120 -31.16 -33.71 -75.08
N LEU A 121 -30.66 -33.93 -73.86
CA LEU A 121 -29.23 -34.22 -73.61
C LEU A 121 -28.76 -35.51 -74.30
N GLN A 122 -29.67 -36.43 -74.60
CA GLN A 122 -29.35 -37.72 -75.23
C GLN A 122 -29.51 -37.69 -76.75
N SER A 123 -29.92 -36.55 -77.31
CA SER A 123 -30.06 -36.36 -78.77
C SER A 123 -28.73 -36.51 -79.50
N ALA A 124 -28.77 -36.88 -80.79
CA ALA A 124 -27.59 -36.85 -81.65
C ALA A 124 -27.18 -35.42 -82.08
N ASN A 125 -28.05 -34.42 -81.88
CA ASN A 125 -27.80 -33.04 -82.25
C ASN A 125 -27.05 -32.29 -81.15
N ALA A 126 -25.77 -31.99 -81.37
CA ALA A 126 -24.92 -31.29 -80.42
C ALA A 126 -25.42 -29.88 -80.04
N THR A 127 -26.07 -29.16 -80.95
CA THR A 127 -26.66 -27.85 -80.65
C THR A 127 -27.84 -28.00 -79.68
N LEU A 128 -28.66 -29.03 -79.86
CA LEU A 128 -29.80 -29.28 -78.97
C LEU A 128 -29.32 -29.73 -77.58
N GLN A 129 -28.29 -30.58 -77.53
CA GLN A 129 -27.62 -30.95 -76.29
C GLN A 129 -27.10 -29.72 -75.55
N PHE A 130 -26.44 -28.80 -76.26
CA PHE A 130 -25.91 -27.57 -75.69
C PHE A 130 -27.00 -26.66 -75.11
N GLU A 131 -28.06 -26.39 -75.86
CA GLU A 131 -29.19 -25.56 -75.41
C GLU A 131 -29.91 -26.16 -74.19
N ALA A 132 -30.16 -27.48 -74.20
CA ALA A 132 -30.77 -28.20 -73.08
C ALA A 132 -29.85 -28.21 -71.84
N ALA A 133 -28.55 -28.46 -72.03
CA ALA A 133 -27.57 -28.43 -70.95
C ALA A 133 -27.48 -27.04 -70.33
N TRP A 134 -27.55 -25.98 -71.14
CA TRP A 134 -27.55 -24.60 -70.67
C TRP A 134 -28.80 -24.29 -69.85
N ALA A 135 -29.99 -24.65 -70.34
CA ALA A 135 -31.23 -24.47 -69.60
C ALA A 135 -31.16 -25.12 -68.21
N LEU A 136 -30.74 -26.39 -68.14
CA LEU A 136 -30.58 -27.13 -66.88
C LEU A 136 -29.49 -26.53 -65.97
N THR A 137 -28.40 -26.00 -66.55
CA THR A 137 -27.34 -25.32 -65.78
C THR A 137 -27.88 -24.09 -65.06
N ASN A 138 -28.72 -23.30 -65.73
CA ASN A 138 -29.33 -22.11 -65.15
C ASN A 138 -30.33 -22.47 -64.04
N ILE A 139 -31.11 -23.54 -64.21
CA ILE A 139 -31.99 -24.05 -63.14
C ILE A 139 -31.14 -24.51 -61.94
N ALA A 140 -30.10 -25.32 -62.18
CA ALA A 140 -29.23 -25.85 -61.12
C ALA A 140 -28.43 -24.76 -60.37
N SER A 141 -28.24 -23.58 -60.98
CA SER A 141 -27.56 -22.43 -60.35
C SER A 141 -28.41 -21.70 -59.30
N GLY A 142 -29.70 -22.03 -59.19
CA GLY A 142 -30.66 -21.39 -58.30
C GLY A 142 -30.64 -21.93 -56.87
N THR A 143 -31.82 -22.06 -56.26
CA THR A 143 -31.97 -22.59 -54.88
C THR A 143 -31.63 -24.07 -54.82
N SER A 144 -31.39 -24.61 -53.61
CA SER A 144 -31.14 -26.04 -53.42
C SER A 144 -32.32 -26.91 -53.86
N ASP A 145 -33.57 -26.44 -53.70
CA ASP A 145 -34.76 -27.15 -54.19
C ASP A 145 -34.78 -27.23 -55.74
N GLN A 146 -34.35 -26.17 -56.42
CA GLN A 146 -34.25 -26.13 -57.88
C GLN A 146 -33.13 -27.07 -58.38
N THR A 147 -31.98 -27.09 -57.70
CA THR A 147 -30.90 -28.06 -57.98
C THR A 147 -31.38 -29.49 -57.73
N TYR A 148 -32.09 -29.75 -56.62
CA TYR A 148 -32.66 -31.04 -56.31
C TYR A 148 -33.63 -31.53 -57.39
N ALA A 149 -34.49 -30.64 -57.92
CA ALA A 149 -35.40 -30.99 -59.00
C ALA A 149 -34.67 -31.46 -60.28
N VAL A 150 -33.54 -30.84 -60.63
CA VAL A 150 -32.68 -31.28 -61.75
C VAL A 150 -32.09 -32.67 -61.49
N VAL A 151 -31.63 -32.93 -60.27
CA VAL A 151 -31.09 -34.25 -59.88
C VAL A 151 -32.18 -35.33 -59.89
N GLN A 152 -33.38 -35.02 -59.38
CA GLN A 152 -34.53 -35.94 -59.40
C GLN A 152 -35.05 -36.25 -60.81
N ALA A 153 -34.83 -35.35 -61.77
CA ALA A 153 -35.11 -35.60 -63.18
C ALA A 153 -34.07 -36.51 -63.87
N ASP A 154 -33.10 -37.05 -63.13
CA ASP A 154 -32.03 -37.94 -63.60
C ASP A 154 -31.10 -37.30 -64.66
N ALA A 155 -30.78 -36.01 -64.48
CA ALA A 155 -29.92 -35.28 -65.40
C ALA A 155 -28.42 -35.60 -65.24
N VAL A 156 -27.98 -36.13 -64.08
CA VAL A 156 -26.55 -36.31 -63.77
C VAL A 156 -25.88 -37.37 -64.67
N PRO A 157 -26.42 -38.59 -64.86
CA PRO A 157 -25.79 -39.56 -65.76
C PRO A 157 -25.70 -39.08 -67.22
N PRO A 158 -26.73 -38.43 -67.82
CA PRO A 158 -26.61 -37.78 -69.12
C PRO A 158 -25.51 -36.71 -69.17
N PHE A 159 -25.38 -35.86 -68.14
CA PHE A 159 -24.28 -34.87 -68.10
C PHE A 159 -22.91 -35.53 -68.10
N LEU A 160 -22.72 -36.61 -67.33
CA LEU A 160 -21.45 -37.35 -67.31
C LEU A 160 -21.12 -37.94 -68.68
N LYS A 161 -22.12 -38.52 -69.36
CA LYS A 161 -21.96 -39.03 -70.73
C LYS A 161 -21.59 -37.92 -71.72
N LEU A 162 -22.15 -36.72 -71.56
CA LEU A 162 -21.81 -35.58 -72.41
C LEU A 162 -20.35 -35.11 -72.28
N LEU A 163 -19.64 -35.44 -71.19
CA LEU A 163 -18.20 -35.18 -71.06
C LEU A 163 -17.35 -36.03 -72.02
N GLU A 164 -17.93 -37.06 -72.63
CA GLU A 164 -17.29 -37.88 -73.66
C GLU A 164 -17.59 -37.37 -75.09
N SER A 165 -18.39 -36.30 -75.21
CA SER A 165 -18.76 -35.73 -76.51
C SER A 165 -17.53 -35.25 -77.29
N PRO A 166 -17.51 -35.40 -78.63
CA PRO A 166 -16.49 -34.78 -79.46
C PRO A 166 -16.64 -33.25 -79.54
N ASN A 167 -17.79 -32.70 -79.13
CA ASN A 167 -18.03 -31.26 -79.14
C ASN A 167 -17.65 -30.62 -77.80
N MET A 168 -16.56 -29.84 -77.81
CA MET A 168 -16.00 -29.24 -76.61
C MET A 168 -16.96 -28.27 -75.90
N ASN A 169 -17.81 -27.55 -76.64
CA ASN A 169 -18.79 -26.63 -76.04
C ASN A 169 -19.86 -27.39 -75.23
N VAL A 170 -20.24 -28.58 -75.70
CA VAL A 170 -21.17 -29.46 -74.98
C VAL A 170 -20.51 -30.01 -73.71
N CYS A 171 -19.24 -30.45 -73.80
CA CYS A 171 -18.46 -30.88 -72.63
C CYS A 171 -18.34 -29.76 -71.58
N GLU A 172 -18.01 -28.54 -72.01
CA GLU A 172 -17.89 -27.39 -71.12
C GLU A 172 -19.22 -27.04 -70.44
N GLN A 173 -20.33 -27.06 -71.19
CA GLN A 173 -21.65 -26.78 -70.63
C GLN A 173 -22.11 -27.86 -69.65
N ALA A 174 -21.87 -29.14 -69.95
CA ALA A 174 -22.15 -30.24 -69.04
C ALA A 174 -21.30 -30.16 -67.77
N MET A 175 -20.01 -29.79 -67.88
CA MET A 175 -19.14 -29.57 -66.73
C MET A 175 -19.63 -28.41 -65.86
N TRP A 176 -20.12 -27.32 -66.46
CA TRP A 176 -20.72 -26.22 -65.72
C TRP A 176 -21.94 -26.67 -64.92
N ALA A 177 -22.86 -27.42 -65.56
CA ALA A 177 -24.05 -27.97 -64.89
C ALA A 177 -23.66 -28.82 -63.67
N LEU A 178 -22.71 -29.74 -63.85
CA LEU A 178 -22.19 -30.59 -62.78
C LEU A 178 -21.54 -29.77 -61.67
N GLY A 179 -20.81 -28.70 -62.00
CA GLY A 179 -20.23 -27.80 -61.01
C GLY A 179 -21.26 -27.11 -60.12
N ASN A 180 -22.39 -26.68 -60.69
CA ASN A 180 -23.51 -26.11 -59.92
C ASN A 180 -24.19 -27.14 -59.01
N ILE A 181 -24.36 -28.38 -59.51
CA ILE A 181 -24.93 -29.49 -58.74
C ILE A 181 -24.01 -29.86 -57.57
N ILE A 182 -22.71 -30.06 -57.84
CA ILE A 182 -21.68 -30.36 -56.85
C ILE A 182 -21.59 -29.23 -55.80
N GLY A 183 -21.65 -27.97 -56.24
CA GLY A 183 -21.53 -26.79 -55.39
C GLY A 183 -22.74 -26.49 -54.50
N ASP A 184 -23.87 -27.21 -54.65
CA ASP A 184 -25.03 -27.03 -53.77
C ASP A 184 -24.82 -27.67 -52.39
N GLY A 185 -24.09 -28.77 -52.31
CA GLY A 185 -23.85 -29.42 -51.02
C GLY A 185 -23.18 -30.79 -51.09
N PRO A 186 -22.78 -31.33 -49.92
CA PRO A 186 -22.03 -32.59 -49.83
C PRO A 186 -22.79 -33.78 -50.43
N ASN A 187 -24.11 -33.86 -50.28
CA ASN A 187 -24.91 -34.98 -50.79
C ASN A 187 -24.83 -35.10 -52.32
N PHE A 188 -24.97 -34.00 -53.06
CA PHE A 188 -24.89 -34.02 -54.53
C PHE A 188 -23.45 -34.13 -55.01
N ARG A 189 -22.49 -33.56 -54.28
CA ARG A 189 -21.06 -33.79 -54.51
C ARG A 189 -20.74 -35.29 -54.47
N ASP A 190 -21.14 -35.97 -53.40
CA ASP A 190 -20.83 -37.39 -53.18
C ASP A 190 -21.55 -38.27 -54.23
N TYR A 191 -22.79 -37.92 -54.59
CA TYR A 191 -23.50 -38.57 -55.70
C TYR A 191 -22.75 -38.46 -57.05
N CYS A 192 -22.27 -37.27 -57.41
CA CYS A 192 -21.49 -37.09 -58.64
C CYS A 192 -20.14 -37.84 -58.61
N ILE A 193 -19.52 -37.96 -57.43
CA ILE A 193 -18.30 -38.75 -57.22
C ILE A 193 -18.58 -40.24 -57.45
N GLU A 194 -19.64 -40.78 -56.84
CA GLU A 194 -20.04 -42.18 -56.97
C GLU A 194 -20.34 -42.56 -58.43
N LEU A 195 -20.92 -41.64 -59.21
CA LEU A 195 -21.16 -41.82 -60.64
C LEU A 195 -19.92 -41.61 -61.53
N GLY A 196 -18.77 -41.22 -60.96
CA GLY A 196 -17.48 -41.27 -61.65
C GLY A 196 -16.97 -39.95 -62.26
N ILE A 197 -17.38 -38.77 -61.76
CA ILE A 197 -16.91 -37.47 -62.28
C ILE A 197 -15.38 -37.27 -62.25
N VAL A 198 -14.66 -37.97 -61.37
CA VAL A 198 -13.22 -37.79 -61.17
C VAL A 198 -12.41 -38.19 -62.42
N GLN A 199 -12.86 -39.21 -63.18
CA GLN A 199 -12.13 -39.69 -64.36
C GLN A 199 -12.16 -38.68 -65.53
N PRO A 200 -13.32 -38.11 -65.91
CA PRO A 200 -13.37 -36.98 -66.85
C PRO A 200 -12.50 -35.80 -66.44
N LEU A 201 -12.50 -35.41 -65.16
CA LEU A 201 -11.67 -34.30 -64.67
C LEU A 201 -10.17 -34.58 -64.88
N LEU A 202 -9.70 -35.79 -64.56
CA LEU A 202 -8.32 -36.19 -64.79
C LEU A 202 -7.93 -36.09 -66.26
N LYS A 203 -8.80 -36.58 -67.15
CA LYS A 203 -8.60 -36.48 -68.61
C LYS A 203 -8.45 -35.02 -69.05
N PHE A 204 -9.33 -34.13 -68.60
CA PHE A 204 -9.32 -32.73 -69.02
C PHE A 204 -8.15 -31.93 -68.47
N VAL A 205 -7.70 -32.18 -67.24
CA VAL A 205 -6.50 -31.54 -66.68
C VAL A 205 -5.22 -31.99 -67.40
N ALA A 206 -5.18 -33.24 -67.87
CA ALA A 206 -4.04 -33.79 -68.60
C ALA A 206 -4.05 -33.44 -70.11
N SER A 207 -5.14 -32.88 -70.63
CA SER A 207 -5.33 -32.57 -72.06
C SER A 207 -5.15 -31.08 -72.33
N ASP A 208 -4.79 -30.74 -73.57
CA ASP A 208 -4.76 -29.35 -74.04
C ASP A 208 -6.18 -28.89 -74.40
N ILE A 209 -6.94 -28.45 -73.40
CA ILE A 209 -8.30 -27.93 -73.56
C ILE A 209 -8.31 -26.39 -73.57
N PRO A 210 -9.35 -25.76 -74.14
CA PRO A 210 -9.48 -24.31 -74.12
C PRO A 210 -9.38 -23.73 -72.69
N LEU A 211 -8.71 -22.58 -72.55
CA LEU A 211 -8.45 -21.96 -71.24
C LEU A 211 -9.71 -21.74 -70.39
N ASN A 212 -10.81 -21.29 -71.00
CA ASN A 212 -12.08 -21.08 -70.30
C ASN A 212 -12.66 -22.40 -69.78
N PHE A 213 -12.54 -23.47 -70.54
CA PHE A 213 -12.96 -24.79 -70.10
C PHE A 213 -12.07 -25.28 -68.95
N LEU A 214 -10.75 -25.06 -68.99
CA LEU A 214 -9.85 -25.40 -67.89
C LEU A 214 -10.15 -24.61 -66.60
N ARG A 215 -10.51 -23.33 -66.72
CA ARG A 215 -11.01 -22.52 -65.59
C ARG A 215 -12.28 -23.12 -64.99
N ASN A 216 -13.20 -23.60 -65.82
CA ASN A 216 -14.42 -24.28 -65.38
C ASN A 216 -14.10 -25.60 -64.66
N VAL A 217 -13.26 -26.45 -65.25
CA VAL A 217 -12.76 -27.70 -64.63
C VAL A 217 -12.13 -27.44 -63.26
N THR A 218 -11.28 -26.41 -63.18
CA THR A 218 -10.64 -26.00 -61.91
C THR A 218 -11.67 -25.53 -60.87
N TRP A 219 -12.71 -24.81 -61.31
CA TRP A 219 -13.80 -24.40 -60.43
C TRP A 219 -14.59 -25.59 -59.89
N VAL A 220 -14.91 -26.58 -60.73
CA VAL A 220 -15.57 -27.84 -60.31
C VAL A 220 -14.70 -28.62 -59.32
N MET A 221 -13.39 -28.75 -59.59
CA MET A 221 -12.45 -29.38 -58.66
C MET A 221 -12.43 -28.71 -57.29
N ALA A 222 -12.49 -27.38 -57.25
CA ALA A 222 -12.55 -26.65 -55.99
C ALA A 222 -13.88 -26.88 -55.24
N ASN A 223 -15.01 -26.99 -55.95
CA ASN A 223 -16.29 -27.33 -55.34
C ASN A 223 -16.29 -28.77 -54.77
N LEU A 224 -15.62 -29.72 -55.44
CA LEU A 224 -15.42 -31.08 -54.91
C LEU A 224 -14.66 -31.07 -53.57
N CYS A 225 -13.75 -30.12 -53.38
CA CYS A 225 -12.94 -30.02 -52.15
C CYS A 225 -13.64 -29.27 -50.99
N GLN A 226 -14.76 -28.57 -51.25
CA GLN A 226 -15.31 -27.55 -50.34
C GLN A 226 -15.95 -28.08 -49.05
N PHE A 227 -16.74 -29.16 -49.11
CA PHE A 227 -17.56 -29.57 -47.96
C PHE A 227 -16.79 -30.51 -47.02
N THR A 228 -16.45 -30.00 -45.84
CA THR A 228 -15.75 -30.73 -44.77
C THR A 228 -16.66 -31.70 -44.02
N LEU A 229 -16.96 -32.82 -44.68
CA LEU A 229 -17.13 -34.16 -44.10
C LEU A 229 -16.28 -35.04 -45.01
N PRO A 230 -15.27 -35.74 -44.47
CA PRO A 230 -14.04 -36.02 -45.20
C PRO A 230 -14.39 -36.60 -46.57
N PRO A 231 -14.06 -35.91 -47.69
CA PRO A 231 -13.97 -36.63 -48.95
C PRO A 231 -13.10 -37.83 -48.67
N ASN A 232 -13.59 -39.03 -49.03
CA ASN A 232 -12.86 -40.27 -48.88
C ASN A 232 -11.39 -39.98 -49.24
N LEU A 233 -10.44 -40.31 -48.34
CA LEU A 233 -9.02 -39.99 -48.52
C LEU A 233 -8.51 -40.44 -49.90
N GLN A 234 -9.11 -41.49 -50.45
CA GLN A 234 -8.89 -41.97 -51.81
C GLN A 234 -9.18 -40.91 -52.88
N ILE A 235 -10.29 -40.17 -52.77
CA ILE A 235 -10.64 -39.09 -53.70
C ILE A 235 -9.63 -37.94 -53.58
N VAL A 236 -9.23 -37.59 -52.36
CA VAL A 236 -8.19 -36.56 -52.14
C VAL A 236 -6.89 -36.97 -52.82
N GLN A 237 -6.48 -38.24 -52.67
CA GLN A 237 -5.30 -38.79 -53.37
C GLN A 237 -5.44 -38.74 -54.90
N MET A 238 -6.65 -38.92 -55.44
CA MET A 238 -6.90 -38.79 -56.88
C MET A 238 -6.89 -37.33 -57.37
N LEU A 239 -7.37 -36.39 -56.55
CA LEU A 239 -7.46 -34.96 -56.91
C LEU A 239 -6.11 -34.23 -56.77
N LEU A 240 -5.27 -34.61 -55.80
CA LEU A 240 -4.01 -33.92 -55.52
C LEU A 240 -3.05 -33.82 -56.72
N PRO A 241 -2.79 -34.88 -57.51
CA PRO A 241 -1.93 -34.80 -58.69
C PRO A 241 -2.43 -33.76 -59.70
N MET A 242 -3.74 -33.67 -59.92
CA MET A 242 -4.33 -32.65 -60.78
C MET A 242 -4.09 -31.24 -60.23
N LEU A 243 -4.27 -31.03 -58.92
CA LEU A 243 -4.01 -29.73 -58.29
C LEU A 243 -2.54 -29.32 -58.36
N VAL A 244 -1.61 -30.28 -58.30
CA VAL A 244 -0.16 -30.04 -58.49
C VAL A 244 0.15 -29.59 -59.92
N VAL A 245 -0.57 -30.09 -60.92
CA VAL A 245 -0.45 -29.58 -62.30
C VAL A 245 -1.06 -28.19 -62.40
N LEU A 246 -2.26 -27.99 -61.84
CA LEU A 246 -3.00 -26.72 -61.96
C LEU A 246 -2.28 -25.55 -61.27
N ILE A 247 -1.63 -25.77 -60.12
CA ILE A 247 -0.95 -24.69 -59.38
C ILE A 247 0.27 -24.11 -60.12
N GLN A 248 0.78 -24.83 -61.13
CA GLN A 248 1.90 -24.38 -61.97
C GLN A 248 1.45 -23.50 -63.14
N ASN A 249 0.13 -23.30 -63.34
CA ASN A 249 -0.39 -22.42 -64.38
C ASN A 249 -0.13 -20.95 -64.07
N GLN A 250 -0.04 -20.14 -65.12
CA GLN A 250 0.11 -18.68 -65.02
C GLN A 250 -1.24 -17.94 -64.97
N ASP A 251 -2.34 -18.63 -65.28
CA ASP A 251 -3.67 -18.03 -65.30
C ASP A 251 -4.18 -17.78 -63.89
N THR A 252 -4.51 -16.52 -63.59
CA THR A 252 -4.95 -16.09 -62.28
C THR A 252 -6.23 -16.80 -61.81
N ASP A 253 -7.20 -17.05 -62.69
CA ASP A 253 -8.45 -17.69 -62.29
C ASP A 253 -8.25 -19.17 -61.96
N ILE A 254 -7.40 -19.87 -62.71
CA ILE A 254 -6.96 -21.23 -62.39
C ILE A 254 -6.23 -21.25 -61.05
N LEU A 255 -5.30 -20.32 -60.81
CA LEU A 255 -4.58 -20.23 -59.54
C LEU A 255 -5.55 -19.99 -58.38
N VAL A 256 -6.47 -19.03 -58.49
CA VAL A 256 -7.50 -18.75 -57.47
C VAL A 256 -8.33 -20.00 -57.17
N GLY A 257 -8.79 -20.71 -58.19
CA GLY A 257 -9.54 -21.95 -58.01
C GLY A 257 -8.71 -23.04 -57.32
N THR A 258 -7.45 -23.18 -57.72
CA THR A 258 -6.53 -24.20 -57.19
C THR A 258 -6.15 -23.95 -55.73
N VAL A 259 -5.75 -22.72 -55.36
CA VAL A 259 -5.42 -22.39 -53.96
C VAL A 259 -6.65 -22.47 -53.07
N ARG A 260 -7.84 -22.17 -53.60
CA ARG A 260 -9.11 -22.37 -52.88
C ARG A 260 -9.34 -23.86 -52.58
N ALA A 261 -9.17 -24.73 -53.58
CA ALA A 261 -9.27 -26.18 -53.40
C ALA A 261 -8.30 -26.69 -52.32
N LEU A 262 -7.03 -26.29 -52.42
CA LEU A 262 -6.00 -26.65 -51.43
C LEU A 262 -6.32 -26.13 -50.03
N SER A 263 -6.88 -24.92 -49.92
CA SER A 263 -7.28 -24.36 -48.63
C SER A 263 -8.39 -25.15 -47.95
N TYR A 264 -9.29 -25.78 -48.72
CA TYR A 264 -10.32 -26.66 -48.18
C TYR A 264 -9.75 -28.03 -47.79
N LEU A 265 -8.86 -28.61 -48.61
CA LEU A 265 -8.19 -29.87 -48.29
C LEU A 265 -7.34 -29.79 -47.01
N THR A 266 -6.73 -28.64 -46.74
CA THR A 266 -5.95 -28.44 -45.52
C THR A 266 -6.82 -28.08 -44.30
N ASP A 267 -8.11 -27.75 -44.48
CA ASP A 267 -9.08 -27.44 -43.40
C ASP A 267 -9.75 -28.71 -42.81
N GLY A 268 -9.59 -29.89 -43.42
CA GLY A 268 -10.38 -31.08 -43.04
C GLY A 268 -9.75 -32.03 -42.02
N GLY A 269 -8.44 -31.99 -41.78
CA GLY A 269 -7.79 -32.77 -40.70
C GLY A 269 -6.32 -33.15 -40.98
N ASN A 270 -5.62 -33.66 -39.96
CA ASN A 270 -4.17 -33.92 -40.04
C ASN A 270 -3.78 -34.93 -41.12
N ASP A 271 -4.59 -35.96 -41.36
CA ASP A 271 -4.30 -36.97 -42.39
C ASP A 271 -4.40 -36.37 -43.80
N GLN A 272 -5.38 -35.49 -44.03
CA GLN A 272 -5.49 -34.76 -45.30
C GLN A 272 -4.35 -33.76 -45.48
N ILE A 273 -3.97 -33.05 -44.41
CA ILE A 273 -2.81 -32.16 -44.41
C ILE A 273 -1.53 -32.95 -44.75
N GLN A 274 -1.37 -34.15 -44.21
CA GLN A 274 -0.22 -35.00 -44.53
C GLN A 274 -0.22 -35.45 -45.99
N LEU A 275 -1.38 -35.77 -46.57
CA LEU A 275 -1.49 -36.07 -48.01
C LEU A 275 -1.09 -34.87 -48.88
N VAL A 276 -1.53 -33.66 -48.51
CA VAL A 276 -1.15 -32.41 -49.19
C VAL A 276 0.37 -32.17 -49.09
N ILE A 277 0.98 -32.42 -47.93
CA ILE A 277 2.44 -32.32 -47.76
C ILE A 277 3.15 -33.34 -48.65
N ASN A 278 2.70 -34.60 -48.63
CA ASN A 278 3.32 -35.69 -49.38
C ASN A 278 3.16 -35.55 -50.90
N SER A 279 2.19 -34.77 -51.39
CA SER A 279 2.01 -34.51 -52.82
C SER A 279 2.99 -33.49 -53.39
N ALA A 280 3.93 -32.98 -52.58
CA ALA A 280 4.91 -31.95 -52.94
C ALA A 280 4.29 -30.61 -53.40
N VAL A 281 2.97 -30.38 -53.22
CA VAL A 281 2.31 -29.15 -53.67
C VAL A 281 2.79 -27.91 -52.89
N VAL A 282 3.30 -28.12 -51.67
CA VAL A 282 3.75 -27.06 -50.76
C VAL A 282 4.86 -26.19 -51.38
N GLN A 283 5.76 -26.78 -52.17
CA GLN A 283 6.85 -26.05 -52.82
C GLN A 283 6.36 -25.03 -53.87
N TYR A 284 5.19 -25.28 -54.47
CA TYR A 284 4.54 -24.38 -55.42
C TYR A 284 3.58 -23.42 -54.70
N LEU A 285 3.00 -23.85 -53.58
CA LEU A 285 2.07 -23.05 -52.79
C LEU A 285 2.75 -21.88 -52.05
N VAL A 286 3.93 -22.09 -51.47
CA VAL A 286 4.63 -21.07 -50.68
C VAL A 286 5.01 -19.83 -51.51
N PRO A 287 5.55 -19.95 -52.74
CA PRO A 287 5.81 -18.79 -53.60
C PRO A 287 4.58 -17.93 -53.90
N LEU A 288 3.37 -18.52 -53.93
CA LEU A 288 2.14 -17.78 -54.20
C LEU A 288 1.72 -16.80 -53.09
N LEU A 289 2.37 -16.86 -51.91
CA LEU A 289 2.20 -15.84 -50.87
C LEU A 289 2.67 -14.44 -51.34
N GLY A 290 3.59 -14.39 -52.31
CA GLY A 290 4.08 -13.15 -52.93
C GLY A 290 3.38 -12.80 -54.25
N HIS A 291 2.33 -13.51 -54.65
CA HIS A 291 1.66 -13.31 -55.94
C HIS A 291 0.96 -11.93 -56.01
N PRO A 292 0.95 -11.19 -57.13
CA PRO A 292 0.34 -9.85 -57.21
C PRO A 292 -1.17 -9.84 -56.98
N GLU A 293 -1.88 -10.90 -57.38
CA GLU A 293 -3.33 -11.01 -57.17
C GLU A 293 -3.65 -11.39 -55.72
N VAL A 294 -4.38 -10.51 -55.01
CA VAL A 294 -4.76 -10.68 -53.61
C VAL A 294 -5.59 -11.94 -53.36
N LYS A 295 -6.47 -12.33 -54.29
CA LYS A 295 -7.27 -13.56 -54.15
C LYS A 295 -6.40 -14.81 -54.10
N VAL A 296 -5.31 -14.84 -54.89
CA VAL A 296 -4.33 -15.94 -54.87
C VAL A 296 -3.59 -15.96 -53.53
N GLN A 297 -3.10 -14.79 -53.08
CA GLN A 297 -2.41 -14.67 -51.80
C GLN A 297 -3.27 -15.14 -50.61
N ILE A 298 -4.54 -14.72 -50.55
CA ILE A 298 -5.46 -15.10 -49.47
C ILE A 298 -5.65 -16.62 -49.43
N GLY A 299 -5.89 -17.25 -50.57
CA GLY A 299 -6.05 -18.70 -50.66
C GLY A 299 -4.77 -19.44 -50.27
N ALA A 300 -3.63 -18.99 -50.78
CA ALA A 300 -2.32 -19.57 -50.44
C ALA A 300 -2.00 -19.44 -48.95
N MET A 301 -2.22 -18.24 -48.37
CA MET A 301 -2.00 -17.97 -46.95
C MET A 301 -2.87 -18.84 -46.06
N ARG A 302 -4.15 -19.02 -46.43
CA ARG A 302 -5.06 -19.91 -45.69
C ARG A 302 -4.58 -21.36 -45.75
N ALA A 303 -4.22 -21.84 -46.94
CA ALA A 303 -3.74 -23.20 -47.12
C ALA A 303 -2.45 -23.46 -46.32
N VAL A 304 -1.48 -22.55 -46.38
CA VAL A 304 -0.21 -22.62 -45.62
C VAL A 304 -0.45 -22.53 -44.11
N GLY A 305 -1.30 -21.61 -43.66
CA GLY A 305 -1.65 -21.48 -42.24
C GLY A 305 -2.30 -22.75 -41.67
N ASN A 306 -3.20 -23.36 -42.44
CA ASN A 306 -3.81 -24.65 -42.11
C ASN A 306 -2.76 -25.78 -42.04
N ILE A 307 -1.80 -25.82 -42.98
CA ILE A 307 -0.70 -26.81 -42.95
C ILE A 307 0.13 -26.64 -41.68
N VAL A 308 0.57 -25.41 -41.37
CA VAL A 308 1.41 -25.11 -40.19
C VAL A 308 0.70 -25.41 -38.87
N THR A 309 -0.61 -25.19 -38.80
CA THR A 309 -1.41 -25.48 -37.58
C THR A 309 -1.76 -26.97 -37.43
N GLY A 310 -1.68 -27.75 -38.51
CA GLY A 310 -1.96 -29.19 -38.53
C GLY A 310 -0.75 -30.10 -38.32
N THR A 311 0.49 -29.60 -38.41
CA THR A 311 1.67 -30.44 -38.18
C THR A 311 1.71 -30.91 -36.73
N LYS A 312 1.86 -32.23 -36.55
CA LYS A 312 1.97 -32.88 -35.24
C LYS A 312 3.12 -32.31 -34.41
N GLU A 313 4.17 -31.82 -35.06
CA GLU A 313 5.36 -31.22 -34.43
C GLU A 313 5.04 -29.91 -33.71
N LEU A 314 4.25 -29.01 -34.31
CA LEU A 314 3.88 -27.76 -33.65
C LEU A 314 2.90 -28.00 -32.50
N ARG A 315 1.96 -28.96 -32.64
CA ARG A 315 1.08 -29.36 -31.54
C ARG A 315 1.81 -30.10 -30.43
N ALA A 316 2.76 -30.97 -30.76
CA ALA A 316 3.60 -31.65 -29.78
C ALA A 316 4.48 -30.64 -29.04
N TYR A 317 5.05 -29.67 -29.75
CA TYR A 317 5.80 -28.57 -29.16
C TYR A 317 4.91 -27.69 -28.27
N GLN A 318 3.73 -27.27 -28.74
CA GLN A 318 2.77 -26.49 -27.95
C GLN A 318 2.28 -27.25 -26.72
N ASN A 319 1.97 -28.55 -26.85
CA ASN A 319 1.55 -29.39 -25.72
C ASN A 319 2.69 -29.58 -24.72
N THR A 320 3.93 -29.78 -25.19
CA THR A 320 5.11 -29.88 -24.32
C THR A 320 5.37 -28.56 -23.59
N GLN A 321 5.24 -27.43 -24.30
CA GLN A 321 5.36 -26.10 -23.68
C GLN A 321 4.23 -25.84 -22.67
N GLN A 322 2.99 -26.19 -22.99
CA GLN A 322 1.86 -26.04 -22.07
C GLN A 322 2.05 -26.91 -20.83
N GLN A 323 2.46 -28.17 -20.99
CA GLN A 323 2.74 -29.06 -19.88
C GLN A 323 3.91 -28.56 -19.00
N THR A 324 4.93 -27.94 -19.63
CA THR A 324 6.03 -27.29 -18.90
C THR A 324 5.55 -26.04 -18.15
N ILE A 325 4.68 -25.23 -18.76
CA ILE A 325 4.08 -24.05 -18.13
C ILE A 325 3.21 -24.46 -16.94
N ASP A 326 2.42 -25.52 -17.07
CA ASP A 326 1.55 -26.03 -16.01
C ASP A 326 2.39 -26.57 -14.84
N ASP A 327 3.46 -27.34 -15.12
CA ASP A 327 4.40 -27.84 -14.09
C ASP A 327 5.13 -26.68 -13.39
N LEU A 328 5.58 -25.66 -14.13
CA LEU A 328 6.21 -24.47 -13.56
C LEU A 328 5.23 -23.64 -12.73
N THR A 329 3.97 -23.55 -13.16
CA THR A 329 2.93 -22.81 -12.45
C THR A 329 2.59 -23.51 -11.14
N GLU A 330 2.50 -24.83 -11.12
CA GLU A 330 2.28 -25.60 -9.89
C GLU A 330 3.50 -25.49 -8.94
N LYS A 331 4.73 -25.58 -9.46
CA LYS A 331 5.94 -25.34 -8.65
C LYS A 331 6.00 -23.92 -8.07
N LEU A 332 5.63 -22.91 -8.86
CA LEU A 332 5.54 -21.53 -8.39
C LEU A 332 4.46 -21.37 -7.33
N ARG A 333 3.30 -22.02 -7.49
CA ARG A 333 2.22 -22.02 -6.50
C ARG A 333 2.70 -22.59 -5.15
N VAL A 334 3.33 -23.76 -5.16
CA VAL A 334 3.89 -24.39 -3.96
C VAL A 334 4.96 -23.51 -3.30
N SER A 335 5.86 -22.92 -4.09
CA SER A 335 6.89 -22.01 -3.58
C SER A 335 6.29 -20.75 -2.93
N ASN A 336 5.25 -20.16 -3.54
CA ASN A 336 4.53 -19.02 -2.99
C ASN A 336 3.82 -19.36 -1.68
N ASP A 337 3.18 -20.53 -1.60
CA ASP A 337 2.54 -21.01 -0.36
C ASP A 337 3.59 -21.16 0.77
N GLN A 338 4.78 -21.70 0.47
CA GLN A 338 5.89 -21.79 1.42
C GLN A 338 6.43 -20.42 1.86
N LEU A 339 6.57 -19.47 0.93
CA LEU A 339 7.00 -18.11 1.24
C LEU A 339 5.97 -17.39 2.11
N LEU A 340 4.67 -17.59 1.86
CA LEU A 340 3.59 -17.02 2.67
C LEU A 340 3.65 -17.54 4.11
N LEU A 341 3.84 -18.85 4.31
CA LEU A 341 4.04 -19.46 5.63
C LEU A 341 5.25 -18.85 6.35
N LYS A 342 6.38 -18.71 5.65
CA LYS A 342 7.61 -18.13 6.22
C LYS A 342 7.43 -16.65 6.58
N HIS A 343 6.67 -15.90 5.78
CA HIS A 343 6.36 -14.50 6.06
C HIS A 343 5.49 -14.36 7.32
N GLN A 344 4.46 -15.20 7.47
CA GLN A 344 3.64 -15.23 8.69
C GLN A 344 4.47 -15.55 9.94
N GLU A 345 5.48 -16.42 9.83
CA GLU A 345 6.38 -16.73 10.94
C GLU A 345 7.32 -15.57 11.28
N LEU A 346 7.87 -14.88 10.27
CA LEU A 346 8.66 -13.66 10.46
C LEU A 346 7.83 -12.52 11.07
N GLU A 347 6.57 -12.36 10.69
CA GLU A 347 5.67 -11.37 11.31
C GLU A 347 5.41 -11.68 12.78
N LYS A 348 5.19 -12.96 13.13
CA LYS A 348 5.08 -13.38 14.54
C LYS A 348 6.34 -13.04 15.32
N GLN A 349 7.52 -13.33 14.77
CA GLN A 349 8.81 -12.98 15.39
C GLN A 349 9.01 -11.47 15.52
N SER A 350 8.69 -10.70 14.48
CA SER A 350 8.76 -9.23 14.49
C SER A 350 7.87 -8.62 15.56
N ASN A 351 6.64 -9.12 15.70
CA ASN A 351 5.71 -8.67 16.74
C ASN A 351 6.19 -9.05 18.15
N ALA A 352 6.79 -10.23 18.32
CA ALA A 352 7.43 -10.61 19.58
C ALA A 352 8.62 -9.69 19.89
N HIS A 353 9.45 -9.38 18.90
CA HIS A 353 10.60 -8.48 19.07
C HIS A 353 10.16 -7.05 19.41
N LYS A 354 9.10 -6.53 18.78
CA LYS A 354 8.52 -5.22 19.14
C LYS A 354 8.06 -5.18 20.60
N LYS A 355 7.40 -6.24 21.09
CA LYS A 355 7.02 -6.35 22.52
C LYS A 355 8.24 -6.33 23.42
N LEU A 356 9.28 -7.09 23.06
CA LEU A 356 10.53 -7.15 23.83
C LEU A 356 11.26 -5.80 23.87
N ILE A 357 11.31 -5.08 22.74
CA ILE A 357 11.87 -3.72 22.67
C ILE A 357 11.09 -2.78 23.59
N GLU A 358 9.77 -2.86 23.62
CA GLU A 358 8.95 -2.01 24.47
C GLU A 358 9.16 -2.31 25.96
N GLU A 359 9.32 -3.58 26.32
CA GLU A 359 9.73 -3.99 27.68
C GLU A 359 11.12 -3.48 28.04
N MET A 360 12.08 -3.59 27.13
CA MET A 360 13.43 -3.07 27.31
C MET A 360 13.46 -1.55 27.48
N LYS A 361 12.63 -0.80 26.74
CA LYS A 361 12.47 0.65 26.93
C LYS A 361 11.96 0.96 28.33
N LYS A 362 10.90 0.28 28.78
CA LYS A 362 10.38 0.44 30.14
C LYS A 362 11.43 0.13 31.21
N GLN A 363 12.27 -0.88 31.00
CA GLN A 363 13.38 -1.18 31.91
C GLN A 363 14.45 -0.09 31.89
N ARG A 364 14.80 0.43 30.70
CA ARG A 364 15.77 1.52 30.54
C ARG A 364 15.30 2.81 31.24
N ASP A 365 14.02 3.15 31.12
CA ASP A 365 13.46 4.34 31.78
C ASP A 365 13.51 4.20 33.31
N LYS A 366 13.20 3.01 33.84
CA LYS A 366 13.35 2.70 35.27
C LYS A 366 14.81 2.81 35.73
N LEU A 367 15.75 2.31 34.93
CA LEU A 367 17.19 2.42 35.21
C LEU A 367 17.64 3.88 35.26
N ALA A 368 17.20 4.72 34.32
CA ALA A 368 17.49 6.15 34.31
C ALA A 368 16.92 6.87 35.55
N GLU A 369 15.72 6.48 36.01
CA GLU A 369 15.13 7.01 37.24
C GLU A 369 15.94 6.62 38.49
N ILE A 370 16.43 5.37 38.55
CA ILE A 370 17.30 4.89 39.63
C ILE A 370 18.64 5.65 39.61
N GLU A 371 19.25 5.82 38.44
CA GLU A 371 20.51 6.55 38.28
C GLU A 371 20.38 8.02 38.73
N HIS A 372 19.27 8.68 38.37
CA HIS A 372 18.98 10.03 38.85
C HIS A 372 18.86 10.09 40.38
N LYS A 373 18.17 9.12 41.00
CA LYS A 373 18.05 9.02 42.47
C LYS A 373 19.41 8.80 43.13
N ASN A 374 20.26 7.93 42.57
CA ASN A 374 21.61 7.69 43.08
C ASN A 374 22.49 8.93 43.01
N ASN A 375 22.48 9.66 41.89
CA ASN A 375 23.21 10.91 41.74
C ASN A 375 22.77 11.97 42.78
N LYS A 376 21.47 12.03 43.10
CA LYS A 376 20.96 12.91 44.16
C LYS A 376 21.43 12.47 45.55
N LEU A 377 21.45 11.17 45.81
CA LEU A 377 21.93 10.60 47.06
C LEU A 377 23.43 10.86 47.26
N GLU A 378 24.25 10.70 46.23
CA GLU A 378 25.69 11.00 46.29
C GLU A 378 25.96 12.49 46.59
N LYS A 379 25.21 13.40 45.96
CA LYS A 379 25.29 14.84 46.28
C LYS A 379 24.95 15.11 47.74
N TYR A 380 23.90 14.46 48.25
CA TYR A 380 23.50 14.58 49.64
C TYR A 380 24.58 14.05 50.60
N GLN A 381 25.18 12.89 50.30
CA GLN A 381 26.27 12.33 51.09
C GLN A 381 27.50 13.25 51.10
N LYS A 382 27.90 13.80 49.96
CA LYS A 382 29.01 14.77 49.88
C LYS A 382 28.74 16.02 50.73
N GLN A 383 27.51 16.54 50.69
CA GLN A 383 27.13 17.69 51.52
C GLN A 383 27.19 17.36 53.02
N GLN A 384 26.69 16.19 53.44
CA GLN A 384 26.79 15.76 54.83
C GLN A 384 28.25 15.61 55.28
N GLN A 385 29.11 15.03 54.44
CA GLN A 385 30.53 14.89 54.74
C GLN A 385 31.20 16.24 54.96
N GLN A 386 30.88 17.24 54.12
CA GLN A 386 31.39 18.60 54.26
C GLN A 386 30.93 19.26 55.57
N ASN A 387 29.63 19.13 55.90
CA ASN A 387 29.09 19.67 57.15
C ASN A 387 29.78 19.08 58.39
N ILE A 388 30.12 17.78 58.37
CA ILE A 388 30.85 17.13 59.47
C ILE A 388 32.26 17.74 59.63
N VAL A 389 32.98 17.93 58.52
CA VAL A 389 34.31 18.55 58.53
C VAL A 389 34.26 19.97 59.09
N ASP A 390 33.25 20.76 58.70
CA ASP A 390 33.10 22.14 59.18
C ASP A 390 32.77 22.19 60.68
N LEU A 391 31.88 21.31 61.16
CA LEU A 391 31.58 21.18 62.58
C LEU A 391 32.81 20.77 63.41
N GLN A 392 33.63 19.84 62.91
CA GLN A 392 34.87 19.43 63.57
C GLN A 392 35.86 20.59 63.71
N LYS A 393 35.97 21.45 62.69
CA LYS A 393 36.79 22.66 62.76
C LYS A 393 36.28 23.63 63.82
N THR A 394 34.97 23.90 63.86
CA THR A 394 34.37 24.79 64.88
C THR A 394 34.58 24.28 66.31
N VAL A 395 34.43 22.97 66.54
CA VAL A 395 34.66 22.37 67.85
C VAL A 395 36.14 22.49 68.28
N ALA A 396 37.08 22.40 67.34
CA ALA A 396 38.50 22.61 67.63
C ALA A 396 38.79 24.06 68.03
N THR A 397 38.19 25.05 67.37
CA THR A 397 38.40 26.48 67.66
C THR A 397 37.84 26.90 69.03
N LEU A 398 36.72 26.29 69.47
CA LEU A 398 36.11 26.61 70.77
C LEU A 398 36.88 26.05 71.99
N ARG A 399 37.81 25.10 71.81
CA ARG A 399 38.63 24.57 72.91
C ARG A 399 39.80 25.48 73.32
N GLU A 400 40.11 26.53 72.55
CA GLU A 400 41.28 27.40 72.81
C GLU A 400 40.98 28.70 73.58
N ILE A 401 39.73 28.96 74.01
CA ILE A 401 39.36 30.18 74.75
C ILE A 401 38.95 29.84 76.20
N GLY A 402 39.84 30.08 77.18
CA GLY A 402 39.58 29.85 78.61
C GLY A 402 38.57 30.83 79.27
N PRO A 403 38.08 30.54 80.50
CA PRO A 403 37.07 31.33 81.21
C PRO A 403 37.55 32.75 81.60
N ASN A 404 36.62 33.68 81.82
CA ASN A 404 36.92 35.09 82.18
C ASN A 404 37.46 35.22 83.62
N ARG A 405 38.22 36.28 83.92
CA ARG A 405 38.82 36.57 85.24
C ARG A 405 38.98 38.08 85.49
N TRP A 406 39.31 38.51 86.71
CA TRP A 406 39.65 39.92 86.99
C TRP A 406 40.94 40.33 86.27
N ASN A 407 40.96 41.52 85.69
CA ASN A 407 42.10 42.01 84.96
C ASN A 407 43.05 42.79 85.88
N SER A 408 44.24 42.25 86.10
CA SER A 408 45.29 42.89 86.91
C SER A 408 45.70 44.28 86.38
N ALA A 409 45.66 44.51 85.06
CA ALA A 409 45.93 45.82 84.46
C ALA A 409 44.77 46.83 84.63
N ALA A 410 43.57 46.36 84.99
CA ALA A 410 42.40 47.19 85.25
C ALA A 410 41.94 47.08 86.71
N CYS A 411 42.90 47.01 87.63
CA CYS A 411 42.71 46.95 89.08
C CYS A 411 43.35 48.16 89.76
N HIS A 412 42.65 48.83 90.67
CA HIS A 412 43.22 49.91 91.47
C HIS A 412 44.27 49.36 92.44
N ASP A 413 45.33 50.14 92.71
CA ASP A 413 46.44 49.79 93.62
C ASP A 413 46.03 49.48 95.08
N LYS A 414 44.81 49.85 95.49
CA LYS A 414 44.23 49.55 96.81
C LYS A 414 43.66 48.14 96.91
N LEU A 415 43.47 47.49 95.77
CA LEU A 415 42.96 46.14 95.67
C LEU A 415 44.08 45.18 95.29
N ALA A 416 44.12 44.03 95.95
CA ALA A 416 44.95 42.89 95.58
C ALA A 416 44.07 41.78 94.98
N LEU A 417 44.57 41.09 93.95
CA LEU A 417 43.89 39.97 93.30
C LEU A 417 44.54 38.65 93.71
N SER A 418 43.76 37.56 93.78
CA SER A 418 44.31 36.21 93.96
C SER A 418 45.01 35.73 92.70
N GLU A 419 46.20 35.17 92.82
CA GLU A 419 46.86 34.44 91.73
C GLU A 419 46.68 32.92 91.94
N PRO A 420 46.61 32.10 90.87
CA PRO A 420 46.69 32.45 89.45
C PRO A 420 45.35 32.81 88.80
N ASP A 421 44.22 32.48 89.45
CA ASP A 421 42.90 32.49 88.78
C ASP A 421 42.25 33.89 88.71
N GLN A 422 42.75 34.85 89.49
CA GLN A 422 42.26 36.24 89.53
C GLN A 422 40.74 36.34 89.70
N LEU A 423 40.15 35.48 90.53
CA LEU A 423 38.72 35.51 90.85
C LEU A 423 38.41 36.27 92.14
N ILE A 424 39.37 36.41 93.05
CA ILE A 424 39.18 37.09 94.33
C ILE A 424 39.79 38.49 94.26
N ALA A 425 39.05 39.50 94.70
CA ALA A 425 39.54 40.87 94.90
C ALA A 425 39.42 41.28 96.37
N GLN A 426 40.50 41.86 96.91
CA GLN A 426 40.61 42.19 98.33
C GLN A 426 41.16 43.60 98.55
N HIS A 427 40.50 44.40 99.38
CA HIS A 427 40.99 45.70 99.84
C HIS A 427 41.73 45.53 101.17
N ASN A 428 43.02 45.89 101.25
CA ASN A 428 43.85 45.66 102.44
C ASN A 428 44.16 46.93 103.26
N GLY A 429 43.82 48.12 102.77
CA GLY A 429 44.19 49.40 103.43
C GLY A 429 43.22 49.84 104.54
N GLU A 430 43.75 50.29 105.68
CA GLU A 430 42.97 50.78 106.85
C GLU A 430 42.37 52.19 106.67
N ARG A 431 42.88 52.99 105.72
CA ARG A 431 42.32 54.31 105.38
C ARG A 431 41.24 54.18 104.30
N GLY A 432 40.09 54.81 104.52
CA GLY A 432 38.96 54.78 103.60
C GLY A 432 39.25 55.40 102.23
N GLY A 433 38.63 54.84 101.19
CA GLY A 433 38.60 55.36 99.84
C GLY A 433 38.39 54.26 98.81
N TRP A 434 37.75 54.60 97.69
CA TRP A 434 37.37 53.63 96.67
C TRP A 434 38.55 53.04 95.89
N GLY A 435 38.51 51.73 95.68
CA GLY A 435 39.28 51.01 94.67
C GLY A 435 38.37 50.07 93.91
N SER A 436 38.53 50.02 92.58
CA SER A 436 37.74 49.19 91.67
C SER A 436 38.59 48.28 90.82
N VAL A 437 38.02 47.14 90.42
CA VAL A 437 38.60 46.22 89.43
C VAL A 437 37.56 45.82 88.38
N ARG A 438 38.02 45.67 87.13
CA ARG A 438 37.21 45.18 86.00
C ARG A 438 37.70 43.82 85.51
N ALA A 439 36.80 43.03 84.92
CA ALA A 439 37.16 41.76 84.30
C ALA A 439 37.94 41.95 82.99
N GLU A 440 38.62 40.89 82.54
CA GLU A 440 39.42 40.86 81.31
C GLU A 440 38.56 40.94 80.05
N LYS A 441 37.42 40.23 80.05
CA LYS A 441 36.48 40.18 78.91
C LYS A 441 35.15 40.88 79.26
N PRO A 442 34.49 41.53 78.27
CA PRO A 442 33.16 42.09 78.44
C PRO A 442 32.08 40.99 78.49
N LEU A 443 30.89 41.35 78.95
CA LEU A 443 29.71 40.46 78.99
C LEU A 443 29.10 40.31 77.58
N LEU A 444 29.69 39.46 76.74
CA LEU A 444 29.17 39.16 75.39
C LEU A 444 28.73 37.69 75.23
N GLU A 445 29.44 36.72 75.80
CA GLU A 445 29.16 35.28 75.62
C GLU A 445 28.33 34.68 76.76
N ASN A 446 28.61 35.05 78.03
CA ASN A 446 27.80 34.73 79.20
C ASN A 446 27.38 36.06 79.84
N PRO A 447 26.15 36.54 79.64
CA PRO A 447 25.80 37.90 80.02
C PRO A 447 25.41 38.04 81.50
N TYR A 448 26.00 37.20 82.36
CA TYR A 448 25.76 37.14 83.80
C TYR A 448 27.02 36.65 84.54
N PHE A 449 27.29 37.21 85.71
CA PHE A 449 28.34 36.76 86.62
C PHE A 449 27.87 36.88 88.08
N GLU A 450 28.43 36.06 88.97
CA GLU A 450 28.14 36.09 90.39
C GLU A 450 29.33 36.62 91.18
N VAL A 451 29.07 37.33 92.28
CA VAL A 451 30.08 37.78 93.23
C VAL A 451 29.65 37.42 94.64
N GLN A 452 30.44 36.59 95.30
CA GLN A 452 30.26 36.23 96.70
C GLN A 452 31.00 37.22 97.60
N ILE A 453 30.30 37.75 98.62
CA ILE A 453 30.91 38.64 99.62
C ILE A 453 31.54 37.80 100.72
N LEU A 454 32.85 37.82 100.83
CA LEU A 454 33.61 37.05 101.82
C LEU A 454 33.90 37.88 103.08
N GLU A 455 34.26 39.15 102.93
CA GLU A 455 34.54 40.07 104.04
C GLU A 455 34.11 41.50 103.69
N LYS A 456 33.59 42.26 104.66
CA LYS A 456 33.10 43.62 104.44
C LYS A 456 33.17 44.46 105.72
N LYS A 457 34.11 45.41 105.82
CA LYS A 457 34.15 46.45 106.87
C LYS A 457 33.53 47.78 106.44
N GLY A 458 33.31 48.01 105.15
CA GLY A 458 32.63 49.20 104.63
C GLY A 458 31.75 48.89 103.43
N ASN A 459 31.52 49.86 102.56
CA ASN A 459 30.60 49.66 101.44
C ASN A 459 31.26 48.96 100.25
N VAL A 460 30.49 48.12 99.55
CA VAL A 460 30.91 47.35 98.36
C VAL A 460 29.89 47.59 97.25
N LEU A 461 30.34 47.85 96.03
CA LEU A 461 29.48 47.97 94.86
C LEU A 461 29.85 46.91 93.83
N ILE A 462 28.84 46.28 93.25
CA ILE A 462 28.98 45.27 92.20
C ILE A 462 28.18 45.73 91.00
N GLY A 463 28.75 45.65 89.81
CA GLY A 463 28.02 46.01 88.62
C GLY A 463 28.83 46.03 87.34
N LEU A 464 28.48 46.95 86.46
CA LEU A 464 28.96 47.02 85.09
C LEU A 464 29.64 48.36 84.83
N ALA A 465 30.84 48.33 84.27
CA ALA A 465 31.61 49.52 83.96
C ALA A 465 32.08 49.53 82.52
N THR A 466 32.16 50.72 81.93
CA THR A 466 32.84 50.95 80.66
C THR A 466 34.35 50.95 80.86
N LYS A 467 35.12 50.74 79.78
CA LYS A 467 36.60 50.80 79.80
C LYS A 467 37.16 52.17 80.21
N GLN A 468 36.36 53.23 80.11
CA GLN A 468 36.76 54.61 80.44
C GLN A 468 36.53 54.99 81.92
N MET A 469 35.85 54.14 82.72
CA MET A 469 35.66 54.41 84.15
C MET A 469 37.02 54.47 84.90
N PRO A 470 37.33 55.56 85.63
CA PRO A 470 38.46 55.62 86.55
C PRO A 470 38.33 54.58 87.67
N LEU A 471 39.42 53.93 88.06
CA LEU A 471 39.37 52.84 89.03
C LEU A 471 39.34 53.31 90.50
N GLY A 472 39.65 54.58 90.78
CA GLY A 472 39.68 55.17 92.14
C GLY A 472 38.34 55.72 92.62
N ILE A 473 37.27 55.46 91.88
CA ILE A 473 35.88 55.80 92.21
C ILE A 473 35.04 54.52 92.20
N HIS A 474 33.81 54.57 92.72
CA HIS A 474 32.93 53.41 92.69
C HIS A 474 32.14 53.28 91.38
N VAL A 475 31.84 52.04 91.02
CA VAL A 475 30.96 51.71 89.88
C VAL A 475 29.57 52.33 90.10
N GLY A 476 28.95 52.85 89.04
CA GLY A 476 27.68 53.60 89.11
C GLY A 476 27.84 55.11 89.32
N ARG A 477 29.07 55.62 89.57
CA ARG A 477 29.32 57.07 89.66
C ARG A 477 29.49 57.75 88.31
N ASN A 478 30.13 57.07 87.35
CA ASN A 478 30.39 57.60 86.03
C ASN A 478 29.24 57.28 85.06
N LYS A 479 28.98 58.20 84.13
CA LYS A 479 27.96 58.01 83.10
C LYS A 479 28.24 56.74 82.29
N GLY A 480 27.22 55.90 82.11
CA GLY A 480 27.32 54.61 81.42
C GLY A 480 27.83 53.45 82.29
N THR A 481 28.00 53.66 83.59
CA THR A 481 28.30 52.59 84.55
C THR A 481 27.12 52.37 85.49
N TYR A 482 26.93 51.14 85.95
CA TYR A 482 25.76 50.71 86.71
C TYR A 482 26.22 49.93 87.92
N GLY A 483 25.89 50.36 89.14
CA GLY A 483 26.50 49.83 90.35
C GLY A 483 25.50 49.58 91.47
N TYR A 484 25.47 48.36 91.97
CA TYR A 484 24.63 47.96 93.10
C TYR A 484 25.42 47.90 94.41
N SER A 485 25.06 48.76 95.35
CA SER A 485 25.70 48.97 96.65
C SER A 485 25.17 48.05 97.73
N ALA A 486 26.08 47.59 98.57
CA ALA A 486 25.81 46.76 99.75
C ALA A 486 24.93 47.46 100.79
N SER A 487 24.82 48.79 100.73
CA SER A 487 23.84 49.58 101.48
C SER A 487 22.40 49.46 100.98
N GLY A 488 22.16 48.72 99.90
CA GLY A 488 20.85 48.62 99.26
C GLY A 488 20.54 49.78 98.31
N ARG A 489 21.55 50.33 97.63
CA ARG A 489 21.35 51.43 96.66
C ARG A 489 21.89 51.05 95.30
N PHE A 490 21.10 51.26 94.26
CA PHE A 490 21.50 51.05 92.88
C PHE A 490 21.72 52.39 92.19
N TYR A 491 22.92 52.58 91.64
CA TYR A 491 23.38 53.82 91.00
C TYR A 491 23.55 53.64 89.50
N GLY A 492 23.43 54.75 88.75
CA GLY A 492 23.69 54.79 87.31
C GLY A 492 22.45 54.78 86.39
N HIS A 493 21.25 54.88 86.97
CA HIS A 493 20.00 55.04 86.24
C HIS A 493 19.20 56.24 86.74
N GLU A 494 18.70 57.04 85.80
CA GLU A 494 17.76 58.13 86.04
C GLU A 494 16.39 57.71 85.50
N VAL A 495 15.50 57.27 86.39
CA VAL A 495 14.14 56.80 86.08
C VAL A 495 13.12 57.55 86.93
N ALA A 496 11.85 57.58 86.49
CA ALA A 496 10.77 58.20 87.23
C ALA A 496 10.67 57.62 88.65
N GLY A 497 10.73 58.47 89.68
CA GLY A 497 10.69 58.06 91.09
C GLY A 497 12.05 57.76 91.74
N CYS A 498 13.17 57.95 91.04
CA CYS A 498 14.50 57.80 91.67
C CYS A 498 14.79 58.92 92.69
N SER A 499 15.53 58.56 93.75
CA SER A 499 16.01 59.51 94.76
C SER A 499 17.38 60.04 94.37
N HIS A 500 17.72 61.24 94.84
CA HIS A 500 19.03 61.84 94.59
C HIS A 500 19.86 61.90 95.87
N THR A 501 21.17 61.73 95.77
CA THR A 501 22.07 61.95 96.91
C THR A 501 21.93 63.38 97.44
N ALA A 502 22.28 63.63 98.71
CA ALA A 502 22.09 64.93 99.39
C ALA A 502 22.71 66.14 98.66
N ASN A 503 23.62 65.89 97.71
CA ASN A 503 24.32 66.89 96.91
C ASN A 503 23.66 67.10 95.54
N GLY A 504 22.54 66.42 95.26
CA GLY A 504 21.79 66.46 94.00
C GLY A 504 22.44 65.77 92.80
N GLN A 505 23.65 65.20 92.95
CA GLN A 505 24.50 64.84 91.80
C GLN A 505 24.34 63.42 91.26
N LEU A 506 23.75 62.49 92.02
CA LEU A 506 23.69 61.07 91.63
C LEU A 506 22.30 60.48 91.92
N PRO A 507 21.56 60.03 90.89
CA PRO A 507 20.30 59.32 91.08
C PRO A 507 20.56 57.90 91.59
N PHE A 508 19.68 57.42 92.47
CA PHE A 508 19.69 56.06 92.99
C PHE A 508 18.28 55.50 93.20
N ILE A 509 18.22 54.18 93.19
CA ILE A 509 17.02 53.39 93.49
C ILE A 509 17.35 52.48 94.68
N ASP A 510 16.40 52.33 95.62
CA ASP A 510 16.60 51.45 96.76
C ASP A 510 16.34 49.99 96.39
N LEU A 511 17.26 49.11 96.77
CA LEU A 511 17.23 47.66 96.60
C LEU A 511 17.58 46.96 97.93
N PRO A 512 17.28 45.68 98.12
CA PRO A 512 17.50 44.99 99.40
C PRO A 512 18.99 44.89 99.81
N PRO A 513 19.46 45.47 100.93
CA PRO A 513 20.89 45.51 101.28
C PRO A 513 21.53 44.12 101.38
N PHE A 514 22.85 44.05 101.17
CA PHE A 514 23.60 42.80 101.22
C PHE A 514 24.90 42.89 102.03
N GLY A 515 25.35 41.73 102.53
CA GLY A 515 26.46 41.62 103.46
C GLY A 515 27.30 40.37 103.25
N VAL A 516 28.15 40.06 104.22
CA VAL A 516 29.02 38.89 104.21
C VAL A 516 28.17 37.61 104.09
N GLY A 517 28.58 36.71 103.19
CA GLY A 517 27.88 35.45 102.90
C GLY A 517 26.89 35.53 101.73
N ASP A 518 26.43 36.73 101.36
CA ASP A 518 25.53 36.91 100.22
C ASP A 518 26.28 36.74 98.88
N VAL A 519 25.57 36.23 97.87
CA VAL A 519 26.02 36.13 96.48
C VAL A 519 25.16 37.04 95.62
N ILE A 520 25.81 38.01 95.00
CA ILE A 520 25.16 39.00 94.17
C ILE A 520 25.49 38.69 92.72
N GLY A 521 24.44 38.37 91.96
CA GLY A 521 24.56 38.20 90.52
C GLY A 521 24.28 39.50 89.79
N CYS A 522 25.05 39.77 88.75
CA CYS A 522 24.90 40.93 87.88
C CYS A 522 25.00 40.49 86.41
N GLY A 523 24.11 40.98 85.57
CA GLY A 523 24.09 40.64 84.16
C GLY A 523 23.25 41.60 83.32
N VAL A 524 23.12 41.29 82.03
CA VAL A 524 22.30 42.04 81.08
C VAL A 524 21.51 41.07 80.23
N ASN A 525 20.20 41.27 80.07
CA ASN A 525 19.48 40.60 79.00
C ASN A 525 19.89 41.23 77.67
N LEU A 526 20.65 40.51 76.84
CA LEU A 526 21.19 41.05 75.59
C LEU A 526 20.11 41.46 74.58
N ALA A 527 18.93 40.82 74.61
CA ALA A 527 17.82 41.14 73.72
C ALA A 527 17.06 42.39 74.16
N THR A 528 16.73 42.50 75.45
CA THR A 528 15.96 43.64 75.99
C THR A 528 16.83 44.80 76.48
N ARG A 529 18.14 44.59 76.63
CA ARG A 529 19.11 45.51 77.24
C ARG A 529 18.81 45.85 78.70
N GLN A 530 18.02 45.03 79.37
CA GLN A 530 17.66 45.20 80.77
C GLN A 530 18.79 44.67 81.67
N ILE A 531 19.15 45.43 82.70
CA ILE A 531 20.09 44.96 83.71
C ILE A 531 19.43 43.92 84.61
N ILE A 532 20.15 42.85 84.90
CA ILE A 532 19.73 41.77 85.79
C ILE A 532 20.57 41.88 87.07
N TYR A 533 19.89 42.00 88.22
CA TYR A 533 20.51 41.78 89.52
C TYR A 533 19.79 40.68 90.28
N THR A 534 20.57 39.88 90.98
CA THR A 534 20.06 38.81 91.85
C THR A 534 20.77 38.86 93.18
N LYS A 535 20.06 38.51 94.26
CA LYS A 535 20.67 38.23 95.57
C LYS A 535 20.33 36.80 95.97
N ASN A 536 21.35 35.98 96.19
CA ASN A 536 21.22 34.55 96.52
C ASN A 536 20.27 33.82 95.56
N GLY A 537 20.40 34.08 94.26
CA GLY A 537 19.55 33.51 93.21
C GLY A 537 18.19 34.17 92.99
N ARG A 538 17.70 35.01 93.92
CA ARG A 538 16.43 35.73 93.75
C ARG A 538 16.64 36.99 92.91
N ARG A 539 15.98 37.05 91.75
CA ARG A 539 15.99 38.21 90.84
C ARG A 539 15.20 39.37 91.42
N PHE A 540 15.76 40.57 91.30
CA PHE A 540 15.04 41.82 91.61
C PHE A 540 14.20 42.26 90.43
N ASP A 541 13.07 42.91 90.71
CA ASP A 541 12.31 43.62 89.70
C ASP A 541 13.12 44.84 89.26
N THR A 542 13.68 44.74 88.06
CA THR A 542 14.51 45.77 87.43
C THR A 542 13.84 46.30 86.17
N ASP A 543 12.51 46.25 86.11
CA ASP A 543 11.73 46.73 84.96
C ASP A 543 12.00 48.22 84.70
N GLY A 544 12.37 48.54 83.45
CA GLY A 544 12.78 49.88 83.04
C GLY A 544 14.26 50.24 83.25
N LEU A 545 15.06 49.38 83.88
CA LEU A 545 16.52 49.61 84.06
C LEU A 545 17.31 49.14 82.84
N LEU A 546 17.27 49.96 81.77
CA LEU A 546 17.90 49.68 80.48
C LEU A 546 19.30 50.29 80.36
N ILE A 547 20.25 49.54 79.81
CA ILE A 547 21.57 50.08 79.50
C ILE A 547 21.49 51.05 78.31
N ASN A 548 22.15 52.22 78.42
CA ASN A 548 22.14 53.25 77.40
C ASN A 548 22.77 52.78 76.06
N SER A 549 22.08 53.10 74.96
CA SER A 549 22.24 52.55 73.60
C SER A 549 23.51 52.94 72.81
N ALA A 550 24.60 53.36 73.45
CA ALA A 550 25.85 53.64 72.76
C ALA A 550 26.85 52.52 73.06
N ALA A 551 26.99 51.58 72.12
CA ALA A 551 28.03 50.56 71.87
C ALA A 551 29.28 50.52 72.79
N ALA A 552 29.09 50.52 74.11
CA ALA A 552 30.16 50.42 75.08
C ALA A 552 30.17 48.99 75.61
N GLU A 553 31.26 48.27 75.36
CA GLU A 553 31.56 47.02 76.03
C GLU A 553 31.50 47.24 77.55
N LEU A 554 30.52 46.60 78.19
CA LEU A 554 30.37 46.63 79.64
C LEU A 554 31.12 45.45 80.24
N PHE A 555 32.03 45.78 81.13
CA PHE A 555 32.83 44.82 81.87
C PHE A 555 32.22 44.60 83.25
N PRO A 556 32.16 43.35 83.73
CA PRO A 556 31.98 43.07 85.14
C PRO A 556 32.95 43.92 85.96
N CYS A 557 32.45 44.54 87.03
CA CYS A 557 33.21 45.49 87.84
C CYS A 557 32.77 45.42 89.31
N VAL A 558 33.74 45.52 90.22
CA VAL A 558 33.47 45.65 91.65
C VAL A 558 34.28 46.79 92.25
N SER A 559 33.74 47.44 93.29
CA SER A 559 34.36 48.54 94.00
C SER A 559 34.28 48.34 95.52
N LEU A 560 35.39 48.48 96.23
CA LEU A 560 35.47 48.42 97.70
C LEU A 560 35.98 49.74 98.27
N ASN A 561 35.37 50.24 99.36
CA ASN A 561 35.76 51.52 100.01
C ASN A 561 36.64 51.36 101.26
N MET A 562 36.56 50.20 101.90
CA MET A 562 37.23 49.85 103.16
C MET A 562 37.64 48.38 103.07
N PRO A 563 38.43 47.85 104.02
CA PRO A 563 38.84 46.46 103.98
C PRO A 563 37.66 45.48 103.78
N GLY A 564 37.83 44.59 102.82
CA GLY A 564 36.81 43.64 102.39
C GLY A 564 37.34 42.72 101.30
N LYS A 565 36.65 41.61 101.08
CA LYS A 565 37.07 40.54 100.18
C LYS A 565 35.85 39.99 99.44
N ILE A 566 35.97 39.82 98.13
CA ILE A 566 34.93 39.25 97.27
C ILE A 566 35.53 38.19 96.36
N GLU A 567 34.71 37.25 95.92
CA GLU A 567 35.07 36.22 94.93
C GLU A 567 34.09 36.22 93.77
N ALA A 568 34.59 36.19 92.55
CA ALA A 568 33.78 36.21 91.33
C ALA A 568 33.68 34.83 90.68
N ASN A 569 32.52 34.56 90.09
CA ASN A 569 32.27 33.41 89.24
C ASN A 569 31.72 33.90 87.90
N PHE A 570 32.51 33.72 86.84
CA PHE A 570 32.16 34.12 85.47
C PHE A 570 31.52 32.98 84.63
N GLY A 571 31.18 31.86 85.27
CA GLY A 571 30.53 30.71 84.65
C GLY A 571 31.50 29.68 84.05
N PRO A 572 30.97 28.63 83.40
CA PRO A 572 29.54 28.40 83.12
C PRO A 572 28.75 27.82 84.31
N ASN A 573 29.42 27.36 85.37
CA ASN A 573 28.76 26.72 86.52
C ASN A 573 28.50 27.74 87.63
N PHE A 574 27.36 28.43 87.56
CA PHE A 574 26.90 29.38 88.58
C PHE A 574 26.37 28.66 89.83
N LYS A 575 26.50 29.29 91.00
CA LYS A 575 26.02 28.75 92.28
C LYS A 575 24.50 28.73 92.34
N PHE A 576 23.83 29.69 91.70
CA PHE A 576 22.38 29.73 91.58
C PHE A 576 21.94 29.60 90.13
N ASN A 577 20.93 28.76 89.90
CA ASN A 577 20.28 28.66 88.61
C ASN A 577 19.23 29.77 88.48
N ILE A 578 19.48 30.73 87.61
CA ILE A 578 18.62 31.90 87.37
C ILE A 578 17.53 31.65 86.31
N ALA A 579 17.17 30.39 86.05
CA ALA A 579 16.04 30.03 85.20
C ALA A 579 14.70 30.46 85.85
N GLY A 580 14.36 31.73 85.62
CA GLY A 580 13.12 32.41 85.98
C GLY A 580 12.94 33.62 85.07
#